data_AF-A0A7J6W2M3-F1
#
_entry.id   AF-A0A7J6W2M3-F1
#
_cell.length_a   1.000
_cell.length_b   1.000
_cell.length_c   1.000
_cell.angle_alpha   90.00
_cell.angle_beta   90.00
_cell.angle_gamma   90.00
#
_symmetry.space_group_name_H-M   'P 1'
#
loop_
_entity.id
_entity.type
_entity.pdbx_description
1 polymer ?
#
loop_
_entity_poly.entity_id
_entity_poly.type
_entity_poly.pdbx_seq_one_letter_code
_entity_poly.pdbx_strand_id
1 'polypeptide(L)' 'TVKILNSDEDANILLKQKKNLDDFRPDILYRTVLAIFDSPVCKAGLVQAIYVKVNSGVLFEIKSHVRIPRTIKRFNGLM' A
#
# COMPACT_ATOMS: atom_id res chain seq x y z
N THR A 1 -4.81 -3.81 -18.71
CA THR A 1 -4.14 -4.27 -17.49
C THR A 1 -4.26 -3.18 -16.45
N VAL A 2 -4.91 -3.45 -15.31
CA VAL A 2 -5.08 -2.44 -14.24
C VAL A 2 -3.74 -2.28 -13.52
N LYS A 3 -3.32 -1.03 -13.29
CA LYS A 3 -2.05 -0.68 -12.62
C LYS A 3 -2.35 0.37 -11.54
N ILE A 4 -1.72 0.23 -10.38
CA ILE A 4 -1.71 1.27 -9.35
C ILE A 4 -0.86 2.45 -9.82
N LEU A 5 -1.42 3.66 -9.68
CA LEU A 5 -0.74 4.90 -10.02
C LEU A 5 0.37 5.20 -9.02
N ASN A 6 1.55 5.53 -9.54
CA ASN A 6 2.71 5.94 -8.76
C ASN A 6 3.20 7.32 -9.23
N SER A 7 3.53 8.22 -8.30
CA SER A 7 4.13 9.52 -8.57
C SER A 7 5.39 9.43 -9.44
N ASP A 8 6.24 8.42 -9.26
CA ASP A 8 7.54 8.34 -9.95
C ASP A 8 7.39 7.86 -11.40
N GLU A 9 6.60 6.80 -11.62
CA GLU A 9 6.44 6.18 -12.94
C GLU A 9 5.38 6.89 -13.80
N ASP A 10 4.33 7.41 -13.16
CA ASP A 10 3.14 7.93 -13.84
C ASP A 10 3.01 9.46 -13.73
N ALA A 11 4.10 10.16 -13.33
CA ALA A 11 4.14 11.62 -13.15
C ALA A 11 3.51 12.39 -14.32
N ASN A 12 3.92 12.04 -15.55
CA ASN A 12 3.46 12.72 -16.76
C ASN A 12 1.95 12.58 -16.98
N ILE A 13 1.36 11.45 -16.59
CA ILE A 13 -0.08 11.19 -16.72
C ILE A 13 -0.83 11.96 -15.63
N LEU A 14 -0.30 11.95 -14.40
CA LEU A 14 -0.89 12.63 -13.25
C LEU A 14 -0.90 14.17 -13.43
N LEU A 15 0.21 14.73 -13.92
CA LEU A 15 0.31 16.17 -14.21
C LEU A 15 -0.65 16.60 -15.31
N LYS A 16 -0.82 15.79 -16.37
CA LYS A 16 -1.84 16.05 -17.41
C LYS A 16 -3.26 16.05 -16.86
N GLN A 17 -3.53 15.24 -15.85
CA GLN A 17 -4.82 15.19 -15.14
C GLN A 17 -4.94 16.26 -14.04
N LYS A 18 -3.96 17.17 -13.90
CA LYS A 18 -3.90 18.20 -12.83
C LYS A 18 -4.04 17.62 -11.42
N LYS A 19 -3.53 16.40 -11.21
CA LYS A 19 -3.52 15.75 -9.91
C LYS A 19 -2.24 16.09 -9.15
N ASN A 20 -2.33 16.16 -7.83
CA ASN A 20 -1.16 16.32 -6.99
C ASN A 20 -0.36 15.00 -6.97
N LEU A 21 0.95 15.06 -7.21
CA LEU A 21 1.82 13.88 -7.23
C LEU A 21 1.96 13.25 -5.84
N ASP A 22 1.89 14.06 -4.79
CA ASP A 22 2.07 13.59 -3.41
C ASP A 22 0.96 12.64 -2.94
N ASP A 23 -0.20 12.68 -3.59
CA ASP A 23 -1.32 11.80 -3.27
C ASP A 23 -1.14 10.37 -3.82
N PHE A 24 -0.21 10.15 -4.76
CA PHE A 24 -0.02 8.87 -5.47
C PHE A 24 1.25 8.16 -5.01
N ARG A 25 1.31 7.86 -3.70
CA ARG A 25 2.48 7.29 -3.01
C ARG A 25 2.21 5.88 -2.45
N PRO A 26 2.05 4.86 -3.31
CA PRO A 26 1.81 3.49 -2.85
C PRO A 26 3.00 2.89 -2.09
N ASP A 27 4.20 3.42 -2.30
CA ASP A 27 5.43 3.03 -1.60
C ASP A 27 5.35 3.29 -0.08
N ILE A 28 4.67 4.36 0.34
CA ILE A 28 4.47 4.68 1.76
C ILE A 28 3.63 3.60 2.41
N LEU A 29 2.48 3.26 1.81
CA LEU A 29 1.61 2.19 2.30
C LEU A 29 2.37 0.85 2.37
N TYR A 30 3.08 0.50 1.29
CA TYR A 30 3.89 -0.71 1.22
C TYR A 30 4.91 -0.81 2.35
N ARG A 31 5.68 0.26 2.60
CA ARG A 31 6.70 0.30 3.66
C ARG A 31 6.07 0.22 5.04
N THR A 32 4.98 0.95 5.29
CA THR A 32 4.29 0.93 6.58
C THR A 32 3.71 -0.45 6.90
N VAL A 33 3.07 -1.10 5.91
CA VAL A 33 2.55 -2.46 6.10
C VAL A 33 3.68 -3.44 6.41
N LEU A 34 4.78 -3.41 5.66
CA LEU A 34 5.93 -4.28 5.96
C LEU A 34 6.50 -4.04 7.36
N ALA A 35 6.64 -2.77 7.77
CA ALA A 35 7.15 -2.42 9.09
C ALA A 35 6.24 -2.97 10.21
N ILE A 36 4.92 -2.88 10.06
CA ILE A 36 3.96 -3.43 11.03
C ILE A 36 4.09 -4.95 11.09
N PHE A 37 4.13 -5.64 9.95
CA PHE A 37 4.29 -7.10 9.90
C PHE A 37 5.63 -7.59 10.46
N ASP A 38 6.69 -6.79 10.29
CA ASP A 38 8.00 -7.11 10.85
C ASP A 38 8.14 -6.76 12.34
N SER A 39 7.17 -6.03 12.90
CA SER A 39 7.18 -5.65 14.30
C SER A 39 7.10 -6.85 15.25
N PRO A 40 7.72 -6.79 16.43
CA PRO A 40 7.61 -7.84 17.45
C PRO A 40 6.16 -8.11 17.86
N VAL A 41 5.31 -7.08 17.89
CA VAL A 41 3.90 -7.18 18.29
C VAL A 41 3.09 -8.01 17.28
N CYS A 42 3.33 -7.80 15.98
CA CYS A 42 2.68 -8.61 14.95
C CYS A 42 3.18 -10.07 14.98
N LYS A 43 4.49 -10.26 15.18
CA LYS A 43 5.10 -11.60 15.31
C LYS A 43 4.66 -12.36 16.56
N ALA A 44 4.34 -11.64 17.64
CA ALA A 44 3.77 -12.20 18.86
C ALA A 44 2.28 -12.55 18.75
N GLY A 45 1.64 -12.30 17.59
CA GLY A 45 0.22 -12.60 17.37
C GLY A 45 -0.74 -11.64 18.08
N LEU A 46 -0.25 -10.49 18.57
CA LEU A 46 -1.05 -9.49 19.28
C LEU A 46 -1.77 -8.52 18.33
N VAL A 47 -1.37 -8.49 17.06
CA VAL A 47 -2.08 -7.76 15.99
C VAL A 47 -3.10 -8.71 15.37
N GLN A 48 -4.38 -8.36 15.44
CA GLN A 48 -5.45 -9.14 14.80
C GLN A 48 -5.55 -8.81 13.31
N ALA A 49 -5.62 -7.51 13.00
CA ALA A 49 -5.72 -7.02 11.64
C ALA A 49 -5.18 -5.60 11.51
N ILE A 50 -4.83 -5.23 10.28
CA ILE A 50 -4.47 -3.87 9.89
C ILE A 50 -5.60 -3.36 8.99
N TYR A 51 -6.14 -2.19 9.33
CA TYR A 51 -7.16 -1.52 8.52
C TYR A 51 -6.52 -0.41 7.70
N VAL A 52 -6.77 -0.42 6.40
CA VAL A 52 -6.26 0.59 5.47
C VAL A 52 -7.45 1.30 4.84
N LYS A 53 -7.53 2.61 5.07
CA LYS A 53 -8.51 3.49 4.44
C LYS A 53 -7.80 4.31 3.37
N VAL A 54 -8.25 4.20 2.13
CA VAL A 54 -7.74 5.00 1.01
C VAL A 54 -8.61 6.22 0.74
N ASN A 55 -8.04 7.21 0.07
CA ASN A 55 -8.72 8.48 -0.24
C ASN A 55 -9.97 8.32 -1.11
N SER A 56 -10.09 7.21 -1.84
CA SER A 56 -11.31 6.86 -2.59
C SER A 56 -12.48 6.40 -1.72
N GLY A 57 -12.31 6.35 -0.40
CA GLY A 57 -13.34 5.92 0.56
C GLY A 57 -13.39 4.42 0.79
N VAL A 58 -12.58 3.63 0.07
CA VAL A 58 -12.47 2.18 0.29
C VAL A 58 -11.73 1.91 1.60
N LEU A 59 -12.29 1.03 2.43
CA LEU A 59 -11.68 0.50 3.65
C LEU A 59 -11.48 -1.00 3.45
N PHE A 60 -10.26 -1.48 3.66
CA PHE A 60 -9.96 -2.92 3.61
C PHE A 60 -9.16 -3.38 4.81
N GLU A 61 -9.32 -4.66 5.11
CA GLU A 61 -8.68 -5.34 6.23
C GLU A 61 -7.58 -6.27 5.72
N ILE A 62 -6.40 -6.20 6.35
CA ILE A 62 -5.29 -7.12 6.15
C ILE A 62 -5.14 -7.97 7.41
N LYS A 63 -5.38 -9.27 7.31
CA LYS A 63 -5.23 -10.19 8.44
C LYS A 63 -3.75 -10.44 8.77
N SER A 64 -3.43 -10.58 10.05
CA SER A 64 -2.04 -10.71 10.52
C SER A 64 -1.29 -11.97 10.07
N HIS A 65 -1.99 -13.01 9.61
CA HIS A 65 -1.37 -14.23 9.06
C HIS A 65 -1.07 -14.14 7.56
N VAL A 66 -1.45 -13.04 6.88
CA VAL A 66 -1.22 -12.88 5.45
C VAL A 66 0.26 -12.64 5.18
N ARG A 67 0.82 -13.37 4.20
CA ARG A 67 2.19 -13.13 3.75
C ARG A 67 2.23 -12.00 2.73
N ILE A 68 2.60 -10.80 3.19
CA ILE A 68 2.75 -9.63 2.32
C ILE A 68 3.96 -9.80 1.38
N PRO A 69 3.81 -9.51 0.06
CA PRO A 69 4.94 -9.52 -0.87
C PRO A 69 6.08 -8.59 -0.44
N ARG A 70 7.32 -9.06 -0.56
CA ARG A 70 8.54 -8.29 -0.19
C ARG A 70 9.11 -7.43 -1.31
N THR A 71 8.39 -7.29 -2.43
CA THR A 71 8.76 -6.40 -3.53
C THR A 71 7.57 -5.53 -3.91
N ILE A 72 7.83 -4.24 -4.18
CA ILE A 72 6.77 -3.27 -4.50
C ILE A 72 5.99 -3.67 -5.76
N LYS A 73 6.67 -4.24 -6.78
CA LYS A 73 6.00 -4.70 -8.01
C LYS A 73 4.96 -5.80 -7.75
N ARG A 74 5.26 -6.74 -6.83
CA ARG A 74 4.30 -7.80 -6.46
C ARG A 74 3.21 -7.27 -5.54
N PHE A 75 3.55 -6.35 -4.65
CA PHE A 75 2.56 -5.68 -3.80
C PHE A 75 1.54 -4.89 -4.64
N ASN A 76 2.02 -4.13 -5.63
CA ASN A 76 1.18 -3.35 -6.53
C ASN A 76 0.33 -4.20 -7.49
N GLY A 77 0.69 -5.47 -7.70
CA GLY A 77 -0.13 -6.40 -8.48
C GLY A 77 -1.18 -7.12 -7.63
N LEU A 78 -1.04 -7.09 -6.30
CA LEU A 78 -1.99 -7.70 -5.36
C LEU A 78 -3.11 -6.72 -4.96
N MET A 79 -2.75 -5.45 -4.83
CA MET A 79 -3.66 -4.33 -4.52
C MET A 79 -4.37 -3.84 -5.78
#